data_AF-A0A359E4G0-F1
#
_entry.id   AF-A0A359E4G0-F1
#
_cell.length_a   1.000
_cell.length_b   1.000
_cell.length_c   1.000
_cell.angle_alpha   90.00
_cell.angle_beta   90.00
_cell.angle_gamma   90.00
#
_symmetry.space_group_name_H-M   'P 1'
#
loop_
_entity.id
_entity.type
_entity.pdbx_description
1 polymer ?
#
loop_
_entity_poly.entity_id
_entity_poly.type
_entity_poly.pdbx_seq_one_letter_code
_entity_poly.pdbx_strand_id
1 'polypeptide(L)'
;AHELGHGVHQYLSRQQGVLQSSTPLTTAETASVFGEMLVFQKLMKELDDPKEKLALLIGKIDDTIATVFRQISMNRFEHAMHTARREEGELTTERFSELWMEQQKALYGDSVSLTDEYGIWWSYIPHFLHTPGYVYAYAFGELLVLALYEEYTQRPDGFSDRYLELLSAGGSEWPQDLVAKMGLDITQPDFWNKGLSSFERMVEEAEEMARVIK
;
A
#
# COMPACT_ATOMS: atom_id res chain seq x y z
N ALA A 1 -7.07 15.40 -1.16
CA ALA A 1 -6.78 14.74 -2.45
C ALA A 1 -7.48 13.39 -2.52
N HIS A 2 -7.36 12.57 -1.48
CA HIS A 2 -7.98 11.26 -1.29
C HIS A 2 -9.42 11.13 -1.83
N GLU A 3 -10.39 11.77 -1.16
CA GLU A 3 -11.81 11.64 -1.50
C GLU A 3 -12.16 12.17 -2.89
N LEU A 4 -11.42 13.18 -3.38
CA LEU A 4 -11.57 13.66 -4.74
C LEU A 4 -11.11 12.59 -5.74
N GLY A 5 -10.04 11.85 -5.44
CA GLY A 5 -9.60 10.71 -6.23
C GLY A 5 -10.66 9.62 -6.31
N HIS A 6 -11.29 9.24 -5.19
CA HIS A 6 -12.44 8.32 -5.20
C HIS A 6 -13.61 8.87 -6.02
N GLY A 7 -13.95 10.15 -5.84
CA GLY A 7 -15.02 10.81 -6.59
C GLY A 7 -14.75 10.82 -8.09
N VAL A 8 -13.52 11.06 -8.52
CA VAL A 8 -13.09 10.98 -9.93
C VAL A 8 -13.20 9.54 -10.44
N HIS A 9 -12.69 8.55 -9.68
CA HIS A 9 -12.75 7.14 -10.07
C HIS A 9 -14.20 6.69 -10.28
N GLN A 10 -15.06 6.95 -9.30
CA GLN A 10 -16.48 6.57 -9.35
C GLN A 10 -17.24 7.33 -10.44
N TYR A 11 -16.90 8.61 -10.67
CA TYR A 11 -17.47 9.36 -11.77
C TYR A 11 -17.10 8.70 -13.09
N LEU A 12 -15.83 8.40 -13.35
CA LEU A 12 -15.37 7.79 -14.60
C LEU A 12 -15.98 6.40 -14.82
N SER A 13 -15.96 5.53 -13.81
CA SER A 13 -16.42 4.14 -13.91
C SER A 13 -17.94 4.00 -14.05
N ARG A 14 -18.74 5.06 -13.81
CA ARG A 14 -20.21 5.03 -13.91
C ARG A 14 -20.74 4.51 -15.24
N GLN A 15 -19.96 4.66 -16.32
CA GLN A 15 -20.33 4.23 -17.67
C GLN A 15 -20.41 2.70 -17.81
N GLN A 16 -19.73 1.94 -16.95
CA GLN A 16 -19.75 0.48 -16.93
C GLN A 16 -21.09 -0.10 -16.42
N GLY A 17 -21.97 0.76 -15.87
CA GLY A 17 -23.24 0.36 -15.30
C GLY A 17 -23.13 -0.13 -13.85
N VAL A 18 -24.29 -0.42 -13.25
CA VAL A 18 -24.41 -0.67 -11.80
C VAL A 18 -23.59 -1.87 -11.31
N LEU A 19 -23.45 -2.91 -12.14
CA LEU A 19 -22.78 -4.15 -11.74
C LEU A 19 -21.25 -4.10 -11.88
N GLN A 20 -20.71 -3.15 -12.64
CA GLN A 20 -19.29 -3.11 -13.02
C GLN A 20 -18.61 -1.77 -12.69
N SER A 21 -19.37 -0.78 -12.22
CA SER A 21 -18.82 0.54 -11.84
C SER A 21 -18.10 0.54 -10.50
N SER A 22 -18.42 -0.40 -9.60
CA SER A 22 -17.70 -0.56 -8.33
C SER A 22 -16.31 -1.15 -8.57
N THR A 23 -15.33 -0.62 -7.86
CA THR A 23 -13.94 -1.08 -7.94
C THR A 23 -13.69 -2.20 -6.94
N PRO A 24 -12.92 -3.23 -7.30
CA PRO A 24 -12.43 -4.19 -6.33
C PRO A 24 -11.45 -3.50 -5.36
N LEU A 25 -11.32 -4.04 -4.16
CA LEU A 25 -10.48 -3.45 -3.09
C LEU A 25 -9.03 -3.21 -3.53
N THR A 26 -8.48 -4.10 -4.37
CA THR A 26 -7.13 -3.98 -4.93
C THR A 26 -6.91 -2.75 -5.82
N THR A 27 -7.97 -2.15 -6.37
CA THR A 27 -7.88 -0.94 -7.21
C THR A 27 -8.71 0.23 -6.69
N ALA A 28 -9.40 0.06 -5.56
CA ALA A 28 -10.23 1.10 -4.96
C ALA A 28 -9.42 2.34 -4.59
N GLU A 29 -8.21 2.13 -4.08
CA GLU A 29 -7.29 3.18 -3.65
C GLU A 29 -6.44 3.78 -4.78
N THR A 30 -6.53 3.24 -6.01
CA THR A 30 -5.64 3.64 -7.10
C THR A 30 -5.74 5.13 -7.43
N ALA A 31 -6.93 5.72 -7.37
CA ALA A 31 -7.15 7.13 -7.70
C ALA A 31 -6.91 8.09 -6.51
N SER A 32 -7.33 7.68 -5.32
CA SER A 32 -7.17 8.45 -4.07
C SER A 32 -5.69 8.65 -3.75
N VAL A 33 -4.94 7.57 -3.66
CA VAL A 33 -3.51 7.57 -3.30
C VAL A 33 -2.67 8.22 -4.41
N PHE A 34 -3.00 8.02 -5.70
CA PHE A 34 -2.28 8.69 -6.78
C PHE A 34 -2.49 10.22 -6.72
N GLY A 35 -3.72 10.66 -6.43
CA GLY A 35 -4.04 12.06 -6.20
C GLY A 35 -3.28 12.64 -4.99
N GLU A 36 -3.15 11.88 -3.91
CA GLU A 36 -2.30 12.26 -2.78
C GLU A 36 -0.84 12.39 -3.17
N MET A 37 -0.30 11.46 -3.95
CA MET A 37 1.08 11.52 -4.42
C MET A 37 1.33 12.77 -5.28
N LEU A 38 0.38 13.15 -6.15
CA LEU A 38 0.46 14.40 -6.90
C LEU A 38 0.51 15.64 -5.98
N VAL A 39 -0.31 15.67 -4.93
CA VAL A 39 -0.31 16.77 -3.97
C VAL A 39 0.94 16.78 -3.11
N PHE A 40 1.39 15.63 -2.61
CA PHE A 40 2.63 15.46 -1.86
C PHE A 40 3.82 16.02 -2.65
N GLN A 41 3.94 15.62 -3.92
CA GLN A 41 5.03 16.07 -4.80
C GLN A 41 4.95 17.56 -5.13
N LYS A 42 3.74 18.11 -5.22
CA LYS A 42 3.55 19.57 -5.33
C LYS A 42 4.02 20.29 -4.07
N LEU A 43 3.60 19.83 -2.90
CA LEU A 43 4.00 20.42 -1.61
C LEU A 43 5.52 20.35 -1.39
N MET A 44 6.16 19.21 -1.68
CA MET A 44 7.62 19.07 -1.58
C MET A 44 8.39 20.09 -2.44
N LYS A 45 7.82 20.48 -3.59
CA LYS A 45 8.40 21.51 -4.49
C LYS A 45 8.12 22.93 -4.04
N GLU A 46 6.97 23.19 -3.42
CA GLU A 46 6.52 24.54 -3.03
C GLU A 46 6.99 24.95 -1.62
N LEU A 47 7.24 23.99 -0.73
CA LEU A 47 7.77 24.28 0.60
C LEU A 47 9.19 24.85 0.48
N ASP A 48 9.53 25.81 1.34
CA ASP A 48 10.87 26.40 1.42
C ASP A 48 11.62 25.94 2.68
N ASP A 49 10.90 25.74 3.80
CA ASP A 49 11.50 25.31 5.07
C ASP A 49 11.91 23.82 5.01
N PRO A 50 13.21 23.49 5.14
CA PRO A 50 13.68 22.11 5.18
C PRO A 50 13.02 21.27 6.29
N LYS A 51 12.64 21.88 7.43
CA LYS A 51 11.98 21.17 8.52
C LYS A 51 10.57 20.75 8.15
N GLU A 52 9.82 21.61 7.47
CA GLU A 52 8.47 21.29 6.99
C GLU A 52 8.51 20.19 5.92
N LYS A 53 9.49 20.26 5.00
CA LYS A 53 9.72 19.19 4.02
C LYS A 53 10.05 17.86 4.67
N LEU A 54 10.96 17.86 5.64
CA LEU A 54 11.33 16.63 6.36
C LEU A 54 10.13 16.05 7.10
N ALA A 55 9.33 16.89 7.77
CA ALA A 55 8.12 16.44 8.46
C ALA A 55 7.10 15.82 7.49
N LEU A 56 6.89 16.43 6.32
CA LEU A 56 6.01 15.90 5.29
C LEU A 56 6.51 14.55 4.73
N LEU A 57 7.81 14.45 4.49
CA LEU A 57 8.46 13.23 3.98
C LEU A 57 8.39 12.08 5.00
N ILE A 58 8.68 12.35 6.27
CA ILE A 58 8.54 11.36 7.36
C ILE A 58 7.09 10.89 7.48
N GLY A 59 6.12 11.81 7.42
CA GLY A 59 4.70 11.44 7.42
C GLY A 59 4.35 10.46 6.29
N LYS A 60 4.83 10.72 5.06
CA LYS A 60 4.59 9.80 3.94
C LYS A 60 5.29 8.44 4.12
N ILE A 61 6.49 8.42 4.69
CA ILE A 61 7.22 7.19 5.01
C ILE A 61 6.44 6.35 6.04
N ASP A 62 5.98 6.97 7.13
CA ASP A 62 5.20 6.31 8.18
C ASP A 62 3.90 5.71 7.62
N ASP A 63 3.20 6.46 6.76
CA ASP A 63 1.99 6.00 6.08
C ASP A 63 2.27 4.78 5.18
N THR A 64 3.37 4.80 4.41
CA THR A 64 3.77 3.66 3.58
C THR A 64 4.18 2.45 4.42
N ILE A 65 4.86 2.64 5.55
CA ILE A 65 5.17 1.55 6.50
C ILE A 65 3.88 0.92 7.05
N ALA A 66 2.91 1.75 7.43
CA ALA A 66 1.62 1.30 7.96
C ALA A 66 0.74 0.59 6.92
N THR A 67 0.85 0.98 5.64
CA THR A 67 -0.02 0.49 4.56
C THR A 67 0.58 -0.69 3.79
N VAL A 68 1.91 -0.76 3.67
CA VAL A 68 2.59 -1.86 2.97
C VAL A 68 3.14 -2.86 3.96
N PHE A 69 4.18 -2.49 4.70
CA PHE A 69 4.99 -3.44 5.47
C PHE A 69 4.22 -4.06 6.63
N ARG A 70 3.46 -3.24 7.38
CA ARG A 70 2.59 -3.71 8.45
C ARG A 70 1.49 -4.65 7.92
N GLN A 71 0.88 -4.33 6.78
CA GLN A 71 -0.19 -5.15 6.19
C GLN A 71 0.35 -6.48 5.65
N ILE A 72 1.55 -6.49 5.07
CA ILE A 72 2.24 -7.73 4.68
C ILE A 72 2.57 -8.60 5.90
N SER A 73 3.02 -8.01 7.01
CA SER A 73 3.23 -8.76 8.26
C SER A 73 1.92 -9.36 8.78
N MET A 74 0.82 -8.61 8.76
CA MET A 74 -0.51 -9.12 9.11
C MET A 74 -0.98 -10.24 8.18
N ASN A 75 -0.75 -10.13 6.86
CA ASN A 75 -1.07 -11.17 5.89
C ASN A 75 -0.25 -12.46 6.14
N ARG A 76 1.04 -12.32 6.49
CA ARG A 76 1.88 -13.46 6.87
C ARG A 76 1.40 -14.11 8.15
N PHE A 77 0.97 -13.32 9.13
CA PHE A 77 0.39 -13.84 10.37
C PHE A 77 -0.89 -14.62 10.07
N GLU A 78 -1.80 -14.06 9.27
CA GLU A 78 -3.04 -14.73 8.88
C GLU A 78 -2.76 -16.05 8.14
N HIS A 79 -1.79 -16.06 7.23
CA HIS A 79 -1.32 -17.27 6.57
C HIS A 79 -0.80 -18.30 7.57
N ALA A 80 0.10 -17.89 8.48
CA ALA A 80 0.70 -18.77 9.48
C ALA A 80 -0.35 -19.37 10.42
N MET A 81 -1.28 -18.54 10.91
CA MET A 81 -2.43 -18.93 11.71
C MET A 81 -3.29 -20.00 11.02
N HIS A 82 -3.67 -19.77 9.76
CA HIS A 82 -4.49 -20.72 9.01
C HIS A 82 -3.74 -22.02 8.71
N THR A 83 -2.44 -21.96 8.45
CA THR A 83 -1.59 -23.14 8.22
C THR A 83 -1.45 -23.95 9.51
N ALA A 84 -1.09 -23.32 10.63
CA ALA A 84 -1.01 -23.97 11.93
C ALA A 84 -2.35 -24.62 12.31
N ARG A 85 -3.48 -23.94 12.09
CA ARG A 85 -4.81 -24.50 12.37
C ARG A 85 -5.10 -25.78 11.57
N ARG A 86 -4.61 -25.87 10.33
CA ARG A 86 -4.79 -27.05 9.46
C ARG A 86 -3.88 -28.21 9.89
N GLU A 87 -2.67 -27.92 10.33
CA GLU A 87 -1.64 -28.93 10.61
C GLU A 87 -1.66 -29.40 12.08
N GLU A 88 -1.88 -28.48 13.01
CA GLU A 88 -1.77 -28.72 14.46
C GLU A 88 -3.14 -28.98 15.12
N GLY A 89 -4.25 -28.60 14.48
CA GLY A 89 -5.59 -28.64 15.08
C GLY A 89 -5.94 -27.33 15.81
N GLU A 90 -6.77 -27.40 16.85
CA GLU A 90 -7.18 -26.19 17.59
C GLU A 90 -5.97 -25.46 18.19
N LEU A 91 -5.93 -24.14 18.03
CA LEU A 91 -4.82 -23.30 18.48
C LEU A 91 -5.20 -22.59 19.79
N THR A 92 -4.28 -22.56 20.75
CA THR A 92 -4.44 -21.78 21.98
C THR A 92 -4.09 -20.31 21.75
N THR A 93 -4.52 -19.43 22.66
CA THR A 93 -4.18 -17.99 22.63
C THR A 93 -2.67 -17.76 22.63
N GLU A 94 -1.91 -18.59 23.34
CA GLU A 94 -0.45 -18.55 23.39
C GLU A 94 0.13 -18.85 22.00
N ARG A 95 -0.40 -19.87 21.31
CA ARG A 95 0.05 -20.22 19.96
C ARG A 95 -0.22 -19.12 18.94
N PHE A 96 -1.39 -18.46 18.99
CA PHE A 96 -1.63 -17.26 18.17
C PHE A 96 -0.63 -16.14 18.49
N SER A 97 -0.37 -15.91 19.77
CA SER A 97 0.55 -14.84 20.20
C SER A 97 2.00 -15.12 19.77
N GLU A 98 2.44 -16.37 19.79
CA GLU A 98 3.74 -16.79 19.26
C GLU A 98 3.86 -16.51 17.75
N LEU A 99 2.87 -16.96 16.97
CA LEU A 99 2.85 -16.74 15.51
C LEU A 99 2.80 -15.25 15.17
N TRP A 100 2.05 -14.46 15.94
CA TRP A 100 2.02 -13.01 15.80
C TRP A 100 3.41 -12.42 16.03
N MET A 101 4.03 -12.73 17.18
CA MET A 101 5.35 -12.22 17.54
C MET A 101 6.43 -12.60 16.52
N GLU A 102 6.37 -13.80 15.94
CA GLU A 102 7.27 -14.21 14.86
C GLU A 102 7.21 -13.26 13.66
N GLN A 103 5.99 -12.95 13.17
CA GLN A 103 5.82 -12.08 12.02
C GLN A 103 6.11 -10.62 12.32
N GLN A 104 5.90 -10.16 13.56
CA GLN A 104 6.28 -8.82 13.98
C GLN A 104 7.80 -8.67 14.12
N LYS A 105 8.49 -9.67 14.67
CA LYS A 105 9.97 -9.70 14.71
C LYS A 105 10.57 -9.69 13.31
N ALA A 106 10.00 -10.46 12.38
CA ALA A 106 10.44 -10.46 10.98
C ALA A 106 10.25 -9.11 10.27
N LEU A 107 9.22 -8.34 10.66
CA LEU A 107 8.97 -6.99 10.14
C LEU A 107 9.99 -5.98 10.67
N TYR A 108 10.15 -5.89 12.00
CA TYR A 108 10.92 -4.82 12.62
C TYR A 108 12.42 -5.13 12.75
N GLY A 109 12.83 -6.40 12.75
CA GLY A 109 14.21 -6.78 13.03
C GLY A 109 14.68 -6.22 14.37
N ASP A 110 15.87 -5.60 14.36
CA ASP A 110 16.49 -5.00 15.56
C ASP A 110 16.13 -3.52 15.76
N SER A 111 15.22 -2.95 14.95
CA SER A 111 14.89 -1.52 15.00
C SER A 111 14.06 -1.12 16.23
N VAL A 112 13.34 -2.07 16.85
CA VAL A 112 12.50 -1.83 18.03
C VAL A 112 12.59 -3.00 19.02
N SER A 113 12.31 -2.72 20.29
CA SER A 113 12.14 -3.76 21.31
C SER A 113 10.65 -4.09 21.46
N LEU A 114 10.26 -5.31 21.07
CA LEU A 114 8.89 -5.80 21.25
C LEU A 114 8.72 -6.37 22.67
N THR A 115 7.76 -5.85 23.42
CA THR A 115 7.45 -6.35 24.78
C THR A 115 6.58 -7.59 24.74
N ASP A 116 6.50 -8.33 25.84
CA ASP A 116 5.70 -9.55 25.92
C ASP A 116 4.19 -9.26 25.74
N GLU A 117 3.73 -8.09 26.20
CA GLU A 117 2.33 -7.65 26.04
C GLU A 117 1.97 -7.38 24.58
N TYR A 118 2.96 -7.20 23.70
CA TYR A 118 2.72 -7.06 22.26
C TYR A 118 2.18 -8.36 21.64
N GLY A 119 2.39 -9.51 22.29
CA GLY A 119 1.95 -10.82 21.82
C GLY A 119 0.45 -10.92 21.59
N ILE A 120 -0.38 -10.22 22.36
CA ILE A 120 -1.84 -10.31 22.24
C ILE A 120 -2.44 -9.35 21.20
N TRP A 121 -1.62 -8.50 20.57
CA TRP A 121 -2.13 -7.43 19.69
C TRP A 121 -2.85 -7.93 18.44
N TRP A 122 -2.64 -9.18 18.03
CA TRP A 122 -3.45 -9.78 16.97
C TRP A 122 -4.95 -9.76 17.29
N SER A 123 -5.35 -9.79 18.57
CA SER A 123 -6.74 -10.00 18.99
C SER A 123 -7.64 -8.79 18.77
N TYR A 124 -7.09 -7.57 18.67
CA TYR A 124 -7.89 -6.35 18.44
C TYR A 124 -8.06 -6.02 16.96
N ILE A 125 -7.36 -6.73 16.07
CA ILE A 125 -7.39 -6.46 14.64
C ILE A 125 -8.64 -7.11 14.03
N PRO A 126 -9.67 -6.33 13.63
CA PRO A 126 -10.95 -6.87 13.21
C PRO A 126 -10.88 -7.65 11.89
N HIS A 127 -9.89 -7.34 11.04
CA HIS A 127 -9.78 -7.91 9.70
C HIS A 127 -9.60 -9.42 9.70
N PHE A 128 -8.90 -10.00 10.68
CA PHE A 128 -8.71 -11.44 10.78
C PHE A 128 -10.01 -12.21 11.06
N LEU A 129 -11.03 -11.53 11.60
CA LEU A 129 -12.33 -12.14 11.94
C LEU A 129 -13.39 -11.81 10.90
N HIS A 130 -13.48 -10.55 10.49
CA HIS A 130 -14.59 -10.06 9.67
C HIS A 130 -14.30 -10.12 8.18
N THR A 131 -13.04 -10.07 7.78
CA THR A 131 -12.63 -10.01 6.37
C THR A 131 -11.34 -10.81 6.13
N PRO A 132 -11.32 -12.14 6.34
CA PRO A 132 -10.11 -12.92 6.17
C PRO A 132 -9.55 -12.83 4.74
N GLY A 133 -8.23 -12.74 4.60
CA GLY A 133 -7.53 -12.62 3.33
C GLY A 133 -7.61 -11.24 2.68
N TYR A 134 -8.03 -10.21 3.43
CA TYR A 134 -8.21 -8.86 2.90
C TYR A 134 -6.96 -7.98 2.98
N VAL A 135 -6.19 -8.08 4.07
CA VAL A 135 -5.17 -7.07 4.43
C VAL A 135 -4.09 -6.88 3.36
N TYR A 136 -3.80 -7.90 2.53
CA TYR A 136 -2.86 -7.77 1.42
C TYR A 136 -3.27 -6.69 0.39
N ALA A 137 -4.58 -6.42 0.25
CA ALA A 137 -5.11 -5.48 -0.74
C ALA A 137 -4.59 -4.05 -0.50
N TYR A 138 -4.33 -3.68 0.76
CA TYR A 138 -3.70 -2.39 1.10
C TYR A 138 -2.29 -2.28 0.54
N ALA A 139 -1.45 -3.28 0.81
CA ALA A 139 -0.08 -3.31 0.32
C ALA A 139 -0.04 -3.37 -1.22
N PHE A 140 -0.95 -4.14 -1.82
CA PHE A 140 -1.12 -4.19 -3.26
C PHE A 140 -1.48 -2.81 -3.83
N GLY A 141 -2.47 -2.14 -3.26
CA GLY A 141 -2.95 -0.84 -3.72
C GLY A 141 -1.87 0.24 -3.64
N GLU A 142 -1.22 0.38 -2.48
CA GLU A 142 -0.15 1.38 -2.30
C GLU A 142 1.02 1.13 -3.27
N LEU A 143 1.52 -0.12 -3.36
CA LEU A 143 2.63 -0.43 -4.27
C LEU A 143 2.26 -0.28 -5.75
N LEU A 144 1.02 -0.61 -6.12
CA LEU A 144 0.49 -0.36 -7.48
C LEU A 144 0.55 1.13 -7.80
N VAL A 145 0.11 1.99 -6.87
CA VAL A 145 0.14 3.44 -7.07
C VAL A 145 1.57 3.97 -7.13
N LEU A 146 2.47 3.53 -6.24
CA LEU A 146 3.88 3.93 -6.29
C LEU A 146 4.50 3.56 -7.64
N ALA A 147 4.26 2.34 -8.14
CA ALA A 147 4.74 1.90 -9.44
C ALA A 147 4.12 2.69 -10.62
N LEU A 148 2.81 2.99 -10.56
CA LEU A 148 2.15 3.85 -11.54
C LEU A 148 2.69 5.28 -11.51
N TYR A 149 3.07 5.79 -10.35
CA TYR A 149 3.67 7.11 -10.21
C TYR A 149 5.10 7.15 -10.79
N GLU A 150 5.90 6.10 -10.56
CA GLU A 150 7.20 5.92 -11.23
C GLU A 150 7.04 5.89 -12.75
N GLU A 151 6.04 5.16 -13.24
CA GLU A 151 5.72 5.12 -14.66
C GLU A 151 5.34 6.50 -15.22
N TYR A 152 4.50 7.24 -14.50
CA TYR A 152 4.12 8.61 -14.85
C TYR A 152 5.33 9.55 -14.97
N THR A 153 6.29 9.44 -14.06
CA THR A 153 7.49 10.30 -14.07
C THR A 153 8.48 9.92 -15.16
N GLN A 154 8.62 8.62 -15.49
CA GLN A 154 9.56 8.14 -16.50
C GLN A 154 9.02 8.21 -17.94
N ARG A 155 7.72 7.97 -18.13
CA ARG A 155 7.05 7.92 -19.43
C ARG A 155 5.75 8.74 -19.40
N PRO A 156 5.84 10.08 -19.25
CA PRO A 156 4.67 10.95 -19.07
C PRO A 156 3.77 10.99 -20.31
N ASP A 157 4.33 10.77 -21.50
CA ASP A 157 3.59 10.89 -22.76
C ASP A 157 2.46 9.86 -22.85
N GLY A 158 1.23 10.37 -22.96
CA GLY A 158 0.00 9.58 -23.00
C GLY A 158 -0.32 8.83 -21.71
N PHE A 159 0.41 9.05 -20.60
CA PHE A 159 0.13 8.37 -19.33
C PHE A 159 -1.26 8.73 -18.82
N SER A 160 -1.62 10.02 -18.84
CA SER A 160 -2.91 10.49 -18.35
C SER A 160 -4.08 9.83 -19.07
N ASP A 161 -4.00 9.66 -20.39
CA ASP A 161 -5.05 9.02 -21.18
C ASP A 161 -5.20 7.55 -20.79
N ARG A 162 -4.10 6.81 -20.71
CA ARG A 162 -4.07 5.40 -20.26
C ARG A 162 -4.58 5.25 -18.83
N TYR A 163 -4.22 6.17 -17.95
CA TYR A 163 -4.64 6.17 -16.55
C TYR A 163 -6.14 6.49 -16.41
N LEU A 164 -6.67 7.44 -17.18
CA LEU A 164 -8.11 7.71 -17.20
C LEU A 164 -8.91 6.55 -17.79
N GLU A 165 -8.36 5.84 -18.79
CA GLU A 165 -8.95 4.61 -19.33
C GLU A 165 -8.99 3.52 -18.25
N LEU A 166 -7.89 3.33 -17.51
CA LEU A 166 -7.83 2.41 -16.36
C LEU A 166 -8.95 2.70 -15.35
N LEU A 167 -9.08 3.97 -14.91
CA LEU A 167 -10.11 4.35 -13.94
C LEU A 167 -11.54 4.19 -14.51
N SER A 168 -11.72 4.46 -15.80
CA SER A 168 -13.03 4.33 -16.46
C SER A 168 -13.50 2.88 -16.58
N ALA A 169 -12.59 1.91 -16.47
CA ALA A 169 -12.94 0.49 -16.49
C ALA A 169 -13.60 0.01 -15.19
N GLY A 170 -13.41 0.70 -14.06
CA GLY A 170 -14.02 0.30 -12.78
C GLY A 170 -13.65 -1.14 -12.39
N GLY A 171 -14.67 -1.99 -12.20
CA GLY A 171 -14.53 -3.41 -11.90
C GLY A 171 -14.76 -4.34 -13.09
N SER A 172 -14.79 -3.83 -14.33
CA SER A 172 -15.20 -4.60 -15.52
C SER A 172 -14.24 -5.71 -15.93
N GLU A 173 -12.99 -5.66 -15.47
CA GLU A 173 -11.93 -6.62 -15.81
C GLU A 173 -11.02 -6.90 -14.60
N TRP A 174 -10.18 -7.93 -14.73
CA TRP A 174 -9.22 -8.29 -13.69
C TRP A 174 -8.12 -7.23 -13.56
N PRO A 175 -7.62 -6.95 -12.34
CA PRO A 175 -6.55 -5.96 -12.14
C PRO A 175 -5.32 -6.17 -13.02
N GLN A 176 -4.94 -7.42 -13.28
CA GLN A 176 -3.83 -7.77 -14.16
C GLN A 176 -4.06 -7.34 -15.62
N ASP A 177 -5.28 -7.53 -16.14
CA ASP A 177 -5.62 -7.20 -17.53
C ASP A 177 -5.75 -5.69 -17.71
N LEU A 178 -6.32 -5.03 -16.70
CA LEU A 178 -6.41 -3.57 -16.63
C LEU A 178 -5.04 -2.90 -16.64
N VAL A 179 -4.11 -3.37 -15.82
CA VAL A 179 -2.75 -2.81 -15.74
C VAL A 179 -1.92 -3.19 -16.97
N ALA A 180 -2.15 -4.36 -17.58
CA ALA A 180 -1.52 -4.76 -18.84
C ALA A 180 -1.79 -3.78 -19.99
N LYS A 181 -2.97 -3.15 -20.04
CA LYS A 181 -3.29 -2.10 -21.04
C LYS A 181 -2.42 -0.85 -20.89
N MET A 182 -1.85 -0.62 -19.71
CA MET A 182 -0.87 0.44 -19.48
C MET A 182 0.56 0.04 -19.90
N GLY A 183 0.75 -1.19 -20.40
CA GLY A 183 2.07 -1.75 -20.73
C GLY A 183 2.86 -2.18 -19.50
N LEU A 184 2.15 -2.56 -18.43
CA LEU A 184 2.71 -2.94 -17.13
C LEU A 184 2.25 -4.35 -16.76
N ASP A 185 3.11 -5.15 -16.14
CA ASP A 185 2.78 -6.53 -15.74
C ASP A 185 2.96 -6.71 -14.24
N ILE A 186 1.84 -6.78 -13.52
CA ILE A 186 1.81 -6.95 -12.06
C ILE A 186 2.20 -8.37 -11.60
N THR A 187 2.37 -9.31 -12.53
CA THR A 187 2.87 -10.66 -12.21
C THR A 187 4.39 -10.71 -12.12
N GLN A 188 5.09 -9.68 -12.64
CA GLN A 188 6.55 -9.59 -12.56
C GLN A 188 7.00 -8.92 -11.26
N PRO A 189 7.97 -9.51 -10.53
CA PRO A 189 8.55 -8.88 -9.34
C PRO A 189 9.12 -7.48 -9.61
N ASP A 190 9.70 -7.27 -10.79
CA ASP A 190 10.30 -5.99 -11.18
C ASP A 190 9.30 -4.84 -11.19
N PHE A 191 8.01 -5.11 -11.44
CA PHE A 191 6.97 -4.09 -11.33
C PHE A 191 6.85 -3.56 -9.90
N TRP A 192 6.78 -4.45 -8.91
CA TRP A 192 6.67 -4.11 -7.50
C TRP A 192 7.95 -3.49 -6.96
N ASN A 193 9.10 -3.97 -7.44
CA ASN A 193 10.41 -3.41 -7.09
C ASN A 193 10.52 -1.92 -7.45
N LYS A 194 9.88 -1.46 -8.55
CA LYS A 194 9.83 -0.02 -8.86
C LYS A 194 9.16 0.80 -7.78
N GLY A 195 8.02 0.32 -7.26
CA GLY A 195 7.32 0.98 -6.15
C GLY A 195 8.17 1.02 -4.88
N LEU A 196 8.86 -0.09 -4.57
CA LEU A 196 9.78 -0.16 -3.44
C LEU A 196 11.00 0.77 -3.60
N SER A 197 11.56 0.90 -4.80
CA SER A 197 12.65 1.84 -5.06
C SER A 197 12.21 3.30 -4.89
N SER A 198 10.94 3.62 -5.12
CA SER A 198 10.39 4.95 -4.81
C SER A 198 10.38 5.21 -3.30
N PHE A 199 9.98 4.21 -2.51
CA PHE A 199 10.04 4.25 -1.05
C PHE A 199 11.48 4.37 -0.52
N GLU A 200 12.41 3.58 -1.06
CA GLU A 200 13.83 3.64 -0.70
C GLU A 200 14.40 5.05 -0.88
N ARG A 201 14.13 5.71 -2.02
CA ARG A 201 14.58 7.09 -2.25
C ARG A 201 13.97 8.10 -1.27
N MET A 202 12.70 7.92 -0.87
CA MET A 202 12.09 8.78 0.15
C MET A 202 12.82 8.65 1.49
N VAL A 203 13.21 7.44 1.89
CA VAL A 203 13.99 7.20 3.11
C VAL A 203 15.38 7.83 3.01
N GLU A 204 16.09 7.62 1.89
CA GLU A 204 17.41 8.22 1.66
C GLU A 204 17.38 9.76 1.70
N GLU A 205 16.36 10.37 1.09
CA GLU A 205 16.16 11.81 1.12
C GLU A 205 15.89 12.31 2.56
N ALA A 206 15.06 11.59 3.32
CA ALA A 206 14.76 11.95 4.71
C ALA A 206 16.01 11.87 5.61
N GLU A 207 16.83 10.82 5.44
CA GLU A 207 18.08 10.68 6.18
C GLU A 207 19.06 11.82 5.89
N GLU A 208 19.22 12.19 4.62
CA GLU A 208 20.14 13.26 4.23
C GLU A 208 19.67 14.61 4.77
N MET A 209 18.38 14.92 4.63
CA MET A 209 17.77 16.12 5.21
C MET A 209 17.96 16.18 6.73
N ALA A 210 17.72 15.06 7.43
CA ALA A 210 17.86 15.00 8.88
C ALA A 210 19.31 15.24 9.35
N ARG A 211 20.33 14.85 8.57
CA ARG A 211 21.73 15.14 8.88
C ARG A 211 22.06 16.63 8.78
N VAL A 212 21.46 17.32 7.80
CA VAL A 212 21.72 18.74 7.51
C VAL A 212 20.97 19.68 8.46
N ILE A 213 19.77 19.30 8.92
CA ILE A 213 18.85 20.14 9.71
C ILE A 213 19.23 20.30 11.20
N LYS A 214 20.36 19.73 11.64
CA LYS A 214 20.84 19.80 13.04
C LYS A 214 20.79 21.19 13.67
#